data_AF-A0A963TU03-F1
#
_entry.id   AF-A0A963TU03-F1
#
_cell.length_a   1.000
_cell.length_b   1.000
_cell.length_c   1.000
_cell.angle_alpha   90.00
_cell.angle_beta   90.00
_cell.angle_gamma   90.00
#
_symmetry.space_group_name_H-M   'P 1'
#
loop_
_entity.id
_entity.type
_entity.pdbx_description
1 polymer ?
#
loop_
_entity_poly.entity_id
_entity_poly.type
_entity_poly.pdbx_seq_one_letter_code
_entity_poly.pdbx_strand_id
1 'polypeptide(L)'
;MPELKAERVEVPGKIKGRKTVAIDFNKSDTDQQVWLGNPHIDNLVHVVIALGAELWTSKQRQIIAEKLAEKGIPATYQAIETYKPTREEEAQWEEERRALASRLYGVFGRATTATNVASK
;
A
#
# COMPACT_ATOMS: atom_id res chain seq x y z
N MET A 1 -13.41 -17.99 -13.01
CA MET A 1 -12.35 -17.04 -13.40
C MET A 1 -11.97 -17.37 -14.84
N PRO A 2 -12.28 -16.53 -15.84
CA PRO A 2 -11.86 -16.79 -17.20
C PRO A 2 -10.34 -16.56 -17.34
N GLU A 3 -9.65 -17.50 -17.99
CA GLU A 3 -8.22 -17.44 -18.25
C GLU A 3 -7.89 -16.30 -19.22
N LEU A 4 -7.12 -15.31 -18.75
CA LEU A 4 -6.51 -14.29 -19.62
C LEU A 4 -5.41 -14.97 -20.45
N LYS A 5 -5.66 -15.16 -21.74
CA LYS A 5 -4.65 -15.68 -22.68
C LYS A 5 -3.68 -14.55 -23.02
N ALA A 6 -2.50 -14.56 -22.40
CA ALA A 6 -1.42 -13.62 -22.69
C ALA A 6 -1.00 -13.75 -24.17
N GLU A 7 -1.14 -12.67 -24.94
CA GLU A 7 -0.78 -12.64 -26.35
C GLU A 7 0.74 -12.42 -26.47
N ARG A 8 1.42 -13.31 -27.18
CA ARG A 8 2.88 -13.26 -27.33
C ARG A 8 3.26 -12.36 -28.49
N VAL A 9 3.83 -11.19 -28.20
CA VAL A 9 4.27 -10.24 -29.24
C VAL A 9 5.79 -10.31 -29.39
N GLU A 10 6.28 -10.58 -30.60
CA GLU A 10 7.72 -10.55 -30.90
C GLU A 10 8.23 -9.10 -30.88
N VAL A 11 9.27 -8.83 -30.10
CA VAL A 11 9.94 -7.52 -30.00
C VAL A 11 11.38 -7.63 -30.52
N PRO A 12 11.92 -6.55 -31.14
CA PRO A 12 13.28 -6.57 -31.66
C PRO A 12 14.27 -6.80 -30.52
N GLY A 13 14.95 -7.95 -30.55
CA GLY A 13 15.90 -8.36 -29.52
C GLY A 13 17.14 -7.48 -29.53
N LYS A 14 17.59 -7.04 -28.34
CA LYS A 14 18.84 -6.28 -28.16
C LYS A 14 20.11 -7.11 -28.45
N ILE A 15 19.99 -8.44 -28.63
CA ILE A 15 21.10 -9.38 -28.88
C ILE A 15 20.87 -10.03 -30.25
N LYS A 16 21.83 -9.86 -31.19
CA LYS A 16 21.77 -10.48 -32.53
C LYS A 16 21.60 -11.99 -32.42
N GLY A 17 20.53 -12.53 -33.04
CA GLY A 17 20.31 -13.96 -33.20
C GLY A 17 19.38 -14.63 -32.19
N ARG A 18 18.86 -13.92 -31.17
CA ARG A 18 17.84 -14.47 -30.25
C ARG A 18 16.51 -13.73 -30.41
N LYS A 19 15.46 -14.47 -30.77
CA LYS A 19 14.08 -13.96 -30.75
C LYS A 19 13.71 -13.60 -29.31
N THR A 20 13.34 -12.34 -29.09
CA THR A 20 12.83 -11.87 -27.80
C THR A 20 11.32 -11.73 -27.93
N VAL A 21 10.57 -12.37 -27.04
CA VAL A 21 9.11 -12.32 -27.02
C VAL A 21 8.71 -11.54 -25.78
N ALA A 22 7.96 -10.46 -25.94
CA ALA A 22 7.28 -9.82 -24.83
C ALA A 22 6.01 -10.64 -24.53
N ILE A 23 5.90 -11.12 -23.30
CA ILE A 23 4.66 -11.66 -22.77
C ILE A 23 3.95 -10.55 -21.99
N ASP A 24 2.62 -10.56 -22.00
CA ASP A 24 1.84 -9.74 -21.09
C ASP A 24 2.25 -10.04 -19.64
N PHE A 25 2.24 -9.00 -18.80
CA PHE A 25 2.59 -9.11 -17.39
C PHE A 25 1.78 -10.22 -16.72
N ASN A 26 2.47 -11.25 -16.23
CA ASN A 26 1.84 -12.27 -15.41
C ASN A 26 1.91 -11.83 -13.95
N LYS A 27 0.80 -11.93 -13.21
CA LYS A 27 0.74 -11.56 -11.79
C LYS A 27 1.78 -12.31 -10.94
N SER A 28 2.13 -13.54 -11.33
CA SER A 28 3.20 -14.30 -10.69
C SER A 28 4.55 -13.58 -10.69
N ASP A 29 4.84 -12.80 -11.73
CA ASP A 29 6.13 -12.15 -11.91
C ASP A 29 6.28 -10.99 -10.93
N THR A 30 5.18 -10.27 -10.67
CA THR A 30 5.10 -9.25 -9.60
C THR A 30 5.14 -9.85 -8.20
N ASP A 31 4.53 -11.02 -7.99
CA ASP A 31 4.52 -11.69 -6.68
C ASP A 31 5.92 -12.25 -6.32
N GLN A 32 6.76 -12.58 -7.31
CA GLN A 32 8.15 -13.00 -7.11
C GLN A 32 9.18 -11.88 -7.26
N GLN A 33 8.73 -10.66 -7.54
CA GLN A 33 9.64 -9.54 -7.75
C GLN A 33 10.24 -9.08 -6.41
N VAL A 34 11.58 -9.08 -6.36
CA VAL A 34 12.35 -8.54 -5.24
C VAL A 34 12.63 -7.07 -5.51
N TRP A 35 12.09 -6.18 -4.68
CA TRP A 35 12.16 -4.73 -4.87
C TRP A 35 13.39 -4.12 -4.17
N LEU A 36 13.73 -4.61 -2.97
CA LEU A 36 14.80 -4.05 -2.14
C LEU A 36 16.10 -4.89 -2.18
N GLY A 37 16.24 -5.74 -3.20
CA GLY A 37 17.40 -6.61 -3.40
C GLY A 37 17.50 -7.80 -2.43
N ASN A 38 16.61 -7.89 -1.43
CA ASN A 38 16.49 -9.04 -0.55
C ASN A 38 15.00 -9.32 -0.23
N PRO A 39 14.49 -10.54 -0.55
CA PRO A 39 13.08 -10.88 -0.35
C PRO A 39 12.64 -10.81 1.12
N HIS A 40 13.54 -11.04 2.08
CA HIS A 40 13.21 -10.90 3.50
C HIS A 40 12.96 -9.45 3.90
N ILE A 41 13.65 -8.49 3.28
CA ILE A 41 13.44 -7.07 3.53
C ILE A 41 12.10 -6.64 2.91
N ASP A 42 11.79 -7.11 1.70
CA ASP A 42 10.49 -6.85 1.06
C ASP A 42 9.33 -7.40 1.88
N ASN A 43 9.45 -8.64 2.36
CA ASN A 43 8.45 -9.26 3.24
C ASN A 43 8.26 -8.44 4.53
N LEU A 44 9.35 -7.96 5.13
CA LEU A 44 9.27 -7.13 6.33
C LEU A 44 8.56 -5.80 6.05
N VAL A 45 8.89 -5.12 4.95
CA VAL A 45 8.21 -3.89 4.54
C VAL A 45 6.73 -4.13 4.29
N HIS A 46 6.38 -5.24 3.63
CA HIS A 46 4.99 -5.62 3.40
C HIS A 46 4.22 -5.83 4.71
N VAL A 47 4.81 -6.56 5.67
CA VAL A 47 4.22 -6.75 7.01
C VAL A 47 4.01 -5.41 7.71
N VAL A 48 5.00 -4.51 7.67
CA VAL A 48 4.89 -3.19 8.32
C VAL A 48 3.79 -2.34 7.69
N ILE A 49 3.64 -2.38 6.36
CA ILE A 49 2.55 -1.68 5.66
C ILE A 49 1.18 -2.25 6.06
N ALA A 50 1.05 -3.59 6.08
CA ALA A 50 -0.18 -4.26 6.48
C ALA A 50 -0.56 -3.91 7.93
N LEU A 51 0.41 -3.88 8.84
CA LEU A 51 0.18 -3.49 10.24
C LEU A 51 -0.34 -2.05 10.36
N GLY A 52 0.22 -1.09 9.62
CA GLY A 52 -0.31 0.28 9.66
C GLY A 52 -1.69 0.42 9.03
N ALA A 53 -2.03 -0.42 8.03
CA ALA A 53 -3.39 -0.49 7.51
C ALA A 53 -4.39 -1.00 8.56
N GLU A 54 -4.04 -2.07 9.29
CA GLU A 54 -4.86 -2.60 10.38
C GLU A 54 -5.03 -1.57 11.52
N LEU A 55 -3.97 -0.85 11.88
CA LEU A 55 -4.04 0.23 12.87
C LEU A 55 -5.00 1.34 12.45
N TRP A 56 -4.97 1.76 11.17
CA TRP A 56 -5.92 2.74 10.66
C TRP A 56 -7.35 2.22 10.69
N THR A 57 -7.59 0.99 10.24
CA THR A 57 -8.93 0.36 10.26
C THR A 57 -9.51 0.32 11.67
N SER A 58 -8.69 -0.03 12.67
CA SER A 58 -9.09 -0.02 14.08
C SER A 58 -9.44 1.38 14.57
N LYS A 59 -8.58 2.38 14.29
CA LYS A 59 -8.84 3.78 14.64
C LYS A 59 -10.10 4.32 13.98
N GLN A 60 -10.32 4.01 12.70
CA GLN A 60 -11.50 4.45 11.97
C GLN A 60 -12.78 3.87 12.58
N ARG A 61 -12.79 2.59 12.96
CA ARG A 61 -13.92 1.99 13.68
C ARG A 61 -14.19 2.68 15.01
N GLN A 62 -13.14 3.08 15.74
CA GLN A 62 -13.28 3.84 16.98
C GLN A 62 -13.92 5.21 16.73
N ILE A 63 -13.45 5.96 15.74
CA ILE A 63 -14.02 7.26 15.38
C ILE A 63 -15.51 7.12 15.02
N ILE A 64 -15.86 6.10 14.23
CA ILE A 64 -17.27 5.84 13.87
C ILE A 64 -18.09 5.52 15.13
N ALA A 65 -17.57 4.70 16.04
CA ALA A 65 -18.26 4.38 17.29
C ALA A 65 -18.50 5.64 18.16
N GLU A 66 -17.52 6.54 18.24
CA GLU A 66 -17.64 7.85 18.91
C GLU A 66 -18.71 8.72 18.24
N LYS A 67 -18.74 8.79 16.90
CA LYS A 67 -19.75 9.55 16.14
C LYS A 67 -21.16 8.98 16.29
N LEU A 68 -21.29 7.66 16.37
CA LEU A 68 -22.57 7.01 16.66
C LEU A 68 -23.04 7.34 18.09
N ALA A 69 -22.12 7.31 19.06
CA ALA A 69 -22.42 7.67 20.44
C ALA A 69 -22.83 9.14 20.59
N GLU A 70 -22.17 10.08 19.90
CA GLU A 70 -22.57 11.50 19.83
C GLU A 70 -24.01 11.67 19.31
N LYS A 71 -24.45 10.78 18.40
CA LYS A 71 -25.81 10.75 17.84
C LYS A 71 -26.81 9.98 18.72
N GLY A 72 -26.38 9.44 19.86
CA GLY A 72 -27.20 8.59 20.73
C GLY A 72 -27.52 7.22 20.14
N ILE A 73 -26.81 6.81 19.08
CA ILE A 73 -27.02 5.53 18.38
C ILE A 73 -26.04 4.50 18.98
N PRO A 74 -26.50 3.30 19.40
CA PRO A 74 -25.60 2.26 19.88
C PRO A 74 -24.60 1.82 18.81
N ALA A 75 -23.32 1.74 19.18
CA ALA A 75 -22.22 1.29 18.32
C ALA A 75 -22.23 -0.23 18.10
N THR A 76 -23.27 -0.73 17.44
CA THR A 76 -23.36 -2.14 17.01
C THR A 76 -22.49 -2.39 15.78
N TYR A 77 -22.15 -3.66 15.52
CA TYR A 77 -21.44 -4.05 14.31
C TYR A 77 -22.09 -3.49 13.04
N GLN A 78 -23.40 -3.69 12.88
CA GLN A 78 -24.14 -3.23 11.70
C GLN A 78 -24.15 -1.70 11.57
N ALA A 79 -24.27 -0.97 12.68
CA ALA A 79 -24.24 0.49 12.67
C ALA A 79 -22.86 1.03 12.22
N ILE A 80 -21.77 0.36 12.60
CA ILE A 80 -20.42 0.72 12.17
C ILE A 80 -20.23 0.44 10.68
N GLU A 81 -20.61 -0.74 10.19
CA GLU A 81 -20.46 -1.11 8.76
C GLU A 81 -21.29 -0.25 7.81
N THR A 82 -22.44 0.24 8.28
CA THR A 82 -23.36 1.04 7.46
C THR A 82 -23.15 2.54 7.59
N TYR A 83 -22.21 2.97 8.44
CA TYR A 83 -21.92 4.38 8.65
C TYR A 83 -21.45 5.03 7.34
N LYS A 84 -22.12 6.12 6.96
CA LYS A 84 -21.71 6.95 5.83
C LYS A 84 -21.18 8.28 6.34
N PRO A 85 -19.86 8.54 6.24
CA PRO A 85 -19.31 9.82 6.62
C PRO A 85 -19.84 10.93 5.70
N THR A 86 -19.98 12.12 6.28
CA THR A 86 -20.13 13.36 5.55
C THR A 86 -18.83 13.72 4.83
N ARG A 87 -18.89 14.66 3.88
CA ARG A 87 -17.72 15.09 3.12
C ARG A 87 -16.67 15.75 4.02
N GLU A 88 -17.14 16.48 5.03
CA GLU A 88 -16.31 17.15 6.02
C GLU A 88 -15.58 16.14 6.92
N GLU A 89 -16.30 15.13 7.39
CA GLU A 89 -15.71 14.02 8.17
C GLU A 89 -14.68 13.25 7.34
N GLU A 90 -14.98 12.97 6.07
CA GLU A 90 -14.06 12.26 5.18
C GLU A 90 -12.76 13.04 4.97
N ALA A 91 -12.85 14.36 4.78
CA ALA A 91 -11.68 15.23 4.68
C ALA A 91 -10.84 15.25 5.97
N GLN A 92 -11.49 15.32 7.13
CA GLN A 92 -10.80 15.25 8.42
C GLN A 92 -10.11 13.89 8.62
N TRP A 93 -10.80 12.80 8.30
CA TRP A 93 -10.24 11.45 8.45
C TRP A 93 -9.07 11.22 7.48
N GLU A 94 -9.14 11.79 6.28
CA GLU A 94 -8.02 11.80 5.32
C GLU A 94 -6.77 12.49 5.90
N GLU A 95 -6.94 13.65 6.52
CA GLU A 95 -5.86 14.37 7.18
C GLU A 95 -5.26 13.57 8.35
N GLU A 96 -6.12 12.98 9.19
CA GLU A 96 -5.67 12.13 10.30
C GLU A 96 -4.92 10.89 9.83
N ARG A 97 -5.39 10.25 8.74
CA ARG A 97 -4.72 9.09 8.13
C ARG A 97 -3.36 9.48 7.56
N ARG A 98 -3.28 10.64 6.90
CA ARG A 98 -2.02 11.18 6.39
C ARG A 98 -1.04 11.48 7.52
N ALA A 99 -1.51 12.05 8.63
CA ALA A 99 -0.70 12.31 9.80
C ALA A 99 -0.19 11.01 10.45
N LEU A 100 -1.03 9.97 10.51
CA LEU A 100 -0.63 8.63 10.97
C LEU A 100 0.44 8.03 10.05
N ALA A 101 0.22 8.05 8.74
CA ALA A 101 1.16 7.53 7.75
C ALA A 101 2.51 8.26 7.80
N SER A 102 2.50 9.59 7.94
CA SER A 102 3.72 10.39 8.11
C SER A 102 4.52 9.96 9.35
N ARG A 103 3.85 9.69 10.46
CA ARG A 103 4.49 9.24 11.71
C ARG A 103 5.08 7.83 11.60
N LEU A 104 4.32 6.90 11.03
CA LEU A 104 4.72 5.49 10.91
C LEU A 104 5.81 5.30 9.86
N TYR A 105 5.63 5.91 8.69
CA TYR A 105 6.42 5.62 7.49
C TYR A 105 7.39 6.74 7.09
N GLY A 106 7.33 7.91 7.73
CA GLY A 106 8.24 9.02 7.43
C GLY A 106 9.72 8.66 7.61
N VAL A 107 10.02 7.64 8.42
CA VAL A 107 11.39 7.11 8.58
C VAL A 107 11.93 6.47 7.30
N PHE A 108 11.07 5.87 6.46
CA PHE A 108 11.49 5.25 5.19
C PHE A 108 11.96 6.28 4.16
N GLY A 109 11.53 7.54 4.29
CA GLY A 109 11.95 8.64 3.42
C GLY A 109 13.24 9.35 3.85
N ARG A 110 13.87 8.94 4.96
CA ARG A 110 15.11 9.59 5.43
C ARG A 110 16.27 9.23 4.51
N ALA A 111 17.03 10.23 4.08
CA ALA A 111 18.31 10.00 3.43
C ALA A 111 19.27 9.36 4.44
N THR A 112 19.87 8.21 4.10
CA THR A 112 20.98 7.67 4.87
C THR A 112 22.19 8.57 4.66
N THR A 113 22.92 8.90 5.72
CA THR A 113 24.11 9.76 5.75
C THR A 113 25.32 9.14 5.03
N ALA A 114 25.17 8.75 3.77
CA ALA A 114 26.27 8.27 2.92
C ALA A 114 26.79 9.36 1.96
N THR A 115 26.31 10.61 2.05
CA THR A 115 26.64 11.69 1.11
C THR A 115 27.79 12.61 1.55
N ASN A 116 28.54 12.29 2.61
CA ASN A 116 29.56 13.21 3.15
C ASN A 116 31.00 12.67 3.24
N VAL A 117 31.39 11.75 2.34
CA VAL A 117 32.78 11.21 2.31
C VAL A 117 33.54 11.52 1.02
N ALA A 118 33.00 12.36 0.12
CA ALA A 118 33.68 12.72 -1.14
C ALA A 118 33.90 14.25 -1.27
N SER A 119 34.63 14.83 -0.34
CA SER A 119 35.31 16.12 -0.56
C SER A 119 36.46 16.27 0.44
N LYS A 120 37.59 15.63 0.14
CA LYS A 120 38.93 16.01 0.58
C LYS A 120 39.92 15.66 -0.51
#